data_AF-A0A961GJC2-F1
#
_entry.id   AF-A0A961GJC2-F1
#
_cell.length_a   1.000
_cell.length_b   1.000
_cell.length_c   1.000
_cell.angle_alpha   90.00
_cell.angle_beta   90.00
_cell.angle_gamma   90.00
#
_symmetry.space_group_name_H-M   'P 1'
#
loop_
_entity.id
_entity.type
_entity.pdbx_description
1 polymer ?
#
loop_
_entity_poly.entity_id
_entity_poly.type
_entity_poly.pdbx_seq_one_letter_code
_entity_poly.pdbx_strand_id
1 'polypeptide(L)'
;AKACVSPKSKSSGGSMQLLADGWRDEKAEGPQPVVWSPAGSGWGAVLDQRLTDAGQAPIAGQGQSFMNTPLVIAMPKPMAEALGWPQADLGWSDILAAVDDPQGWATYGHPEWGPFRLGKTNPNFSTSGLNALIAQNYAAAGKTRDLTLEDLDRPEVVEDNRTIESAVVHYGDTTLTFLNNLYRADQRNTALQYASAVAVEEKSIIDYNSGNPDGVLDPGEEPRPPRIPLVAIYPKEGTLFSDNPLYILDAPWVSADERAAAEQFISFVLEADNQQRVLQYNFRPGNAQVAISDPITTDNYVDPDQPQTLLDVPAPEVMLGLLDKWNVQRKSARVLLVLDISGSMGEPATANAPETKLDLAQQAAIDSLDQFADADDVGLRVFSNGLGPDQTRNWLDEVPIEPIGTNREQMRNAIRGLFPTNGTPLYDTISASFQELVDTYDPTRINAVVLLTDGRNEDGDKSDDRAQLNALLTQLETQSQGESATPVRLFTIAYGEDADLTVLKQLADATNGAAYNASDPKSIAKVFTAVISNF
;
A
#
# COMPACT_ATOMS: atom_id res chain seq x y z
N ALA A 1 -36.02 16.12 -11.69
CA ALA A 1 -35.48 14.93 -12.39
C ALA A 1 -34.93 13.97 -11.32
N LYS A 2 -34.84 12.66 -11.57
CA LYS A 2 -34.13 11.75 -10.65
C LYS A 2 -32.64 11.76 -11.02
N ALA A 3 -31.76 12.04 -10.07
CA ALA A 3 -30.32 11.88 -10.26
C ALA A 3 -29.98 10.37 -10.37
N CYS A 4 -29.07 10.02 -11.28
CA CYS A 4 -28.51 8.68 -11.39
C CYS A 4 -27.02 8.77 -11.06
N VAL A 5 -26.54 7.92 -10.15
CA VAL A 5 -25.14 7.92 -9.71
C VAL A 5 -24.51 6.59 -10.07
N SER A 6 -23.33 6.64 -10.70
CA SER A 6 -22.56 5.47 -11.11
C SER A 6 -21.17 5.53 -10.47
N PRO A 7 -20.97 4.89 -9.30
CA PRO A 7 -19.70 4.97 -8.60
C PRO A 7 -18.60 4.21 -9.36
N LYS A 8 -17.38 4.76 -9.32
CA LYS A 8 -16.15 4.15 -9.86
C LYS A 8 -15.05 4.24 -8.81
N SER A 9 -14.47 3.11 -8.44
CA SER A 9 -13.43 3.05 -7.40
C SER A 9 -12.04 3.28 -7.99
N LYS A 10 -11.28 4.17 -7.36
CA LYS A 10 -9.86 4.44 -7.61
C LYS A 10 -9.18 4.81 -6.28
N SER A 11 -7.86 4.64 -6.17
CA SER A 11 -7.12 5.17 -5.01
C SER A 11 -7.19 6.70 -4.98
N SER A 12 -7.10 7.28 -3.77
CA SER A 12 -7.21 8.73 -3.61
C SER A 12 -6.08 9.47 -4.32
N GLY A 13 -4.83 9.04 -4.11
CA GLY A 13 -3.67 9.60 -4.81
C GLY A 13 -3.70 9.34 -6.32
N GLY A 14 -4.13 8.15 -6.75
CA GLY A 14 -4.24 7.82 -8.17
C GLY A 14 -5.28 8.67 -8.91
N SER A 15 -6.47 8.85 -8.31
CA SER A 15 -7.50 9.73 -8.89
C SER A 15 -7.10 11.21 -8.85
N MET A 16 -6.39 11.67 -7.80
CA MET A 16 -5.81 13.01 -7.76
C MET A 16 -4.82 13.21 -8.92
N GLN A 17 -3.91 12.26 -9.15
CA GLN A 17 -2.95 12.33 -10.25
C GLN A 17 -3.65 12.39 -11.62
N LEU A 18 -4.66 11.54 -11.84
CA LEU A 18 -5.45 11.55 -13.07
C LEU A 18 -6.14 12.90 -13.30
N LEU A 19 -6.69 13.53 -12.24
CA LEU A 19 -7.30 14.85 -12.33
C LEU A 19 -6.27 15.93 -12.65
N ALA A 20 -5.09 15.90 -12.01
CA ALA A 20 -4.00 16.84 -12.28
C ALA A 20 -3.47 16.74 -13.72
N ASP A 21 -3.44 15.52 -14.27
CA ASP A 21 -2.96 15.25 -15.63
C ASP A 21 -4.01 15.50 -16.74
N GLY A 22 -5.23 15.89 -16.35
CA GLY A 22 -6.34 16.18 -17.26
C GLY A 22 -7.14 14.97 -17.72
N TRP A 23 -7.01 13.83 -17.03
CA TRP A 23 -7.82 12.62 -17.23
C TRP A 23 -7.79 12.11 -18.68
N ARG A 24 -6.60 11.84 -19.21
CA ARG A 24 -6.35 11.70 -20.67
C ARG A 24 -6.89 10.42 -21.31
N ASP A 25 -7.07 9.34 -20.55
CA ASP A 25 -7.49 8.03 -21.07
C ASP A 25 -8.79 7.55 -20.44
N GLU A 26 -9.93 8.07 -20.92
CA GLU A 26 -11.25 7.61 -20.44
C GLU A 26 -11.56 6.14 -20.77
N LYS A 27 -10.84 5.53 -21.73
CA LYS A 27 -11.06 4.11 -22.06
C LYS A 27 -10.46 3.20 -20.99
N ALA A 28 -9.29 3.54 -20.49
CA ALA A 28 -8.65 2.83 -19.38
C ALA A 28 -9.24 3.24 -18.03
N GLU A 29 -9.48 4.53 -17.84
CA GLU A 29 -9.77 5.09 -16.52
C GLU A 29 -11.27 5.27 -16.22
N GLY A 30 -12.13 5.16 -17.24
CA GLY A 30 -13.54 5.50 -17.14
C GLY A 30 -13.81 7.01 -17.36
N PRO A 31 -15.08 7.43 -17.34
CA PRO A 31 -15.45 8.81 -17.64
C PRO A 31 -14.93 9.78 -16.59
N GLN A 32 -14.72 11.04 -16.99
CA GLN A 32 -14.35 12.12 -16.08
C GLN A 32 -15.42 12.27 -14.97
N PRO A 33 -15.01 12.35 -13.69
CA PRO A 33 -15.96 12.38 -12.59
C PRO A 33 -16.66 13.75 -12.48
N VAL A 34 -17.95 13.74 -12.17
CA VAL A 34 -18.69 14.94 -11.71
C VAL A 34 -18.45 15.18 -10.22
N VAL A 35 -18.53 14.11 -9.43
CA VAL A 35 -18.23 14.09 -8.01
C VAL A 35 -16.98 13.27 -7.79
N TRP A 36 -16.00 13.85 -7.09
CA TRP A 36 -14.81 13.15 -6.65
C TRP A 36 -14.84 12.99 -5.13
N SER A 37 -14.59 11.77 -4.66
CA SER A 37 -14.58 11.44 -3.24
C SER A 37 -13.30 10.71 -2.84
N PRO A 38 -12.19 11.45 -2.62
CA PRO A 38 -11.01 10.86 -2.00
C PRO A 38 -11.33 10.53 -0.53
N ALA A 39 -10.52 9.67 0.10
CA ALA A 39 -10.78 9.25 1.48
C ALA A 39 -10.55 10.37 2.51
N GLY A 40 -9.84 11.45 2.13
CA GLY A 40 -9.57 12.59 3.00
C GLY A 40 -9.42 13.91 2.24
N SER A 41 -9.81 15.00 2.90
CA SER A 41 -9.83 16.35 2.34
C SER A 41 -8.48 16.95 1.98
N GLY A 42 -7.39 16.42 2.55
CA GLY A 42 -6.03 16.79 2.15
C GLY A 42 -5.75 16.59 0.66
N TRP A 43 -6.41 15.62 0.01
CA TRP A 43 -6.21 15.37 -1.43
C TRP A 43 -6.74 16.51 -2.32
N GLY A 44 -7.81 17.21 -1.92
CA GLY A 44 -8.31 18.37 -2.65
C GLY A 44 -7.29 19.51 -2.66
N ALA A 45 -6.63 19.75 -1.53
CA ALA A 45 -5.56 20.75 -1.42
C ALA A 45 -4.36 20.39 -2.31
N VAL A 46 -3.94 19.11 -2.32
CA VAL A 46 -2.84 18.65 -3.18
C VAL A 46 -3.18 18.80 -4.67
N LEU A 47 -4.42 18.45 -5.07
CA LEU A 47 -4.87 18.60 -6.45
C LEU A 47 -4.83 20.07 -6.91
N ASP A 48 -5.47 20.95 -6.15
CA ASP A 48 -5.60 22.36 -6.50
C ASP A 48 -4.24 23.07 -6.55
N GLN A 49 -3.31 22.69 -5.66
CA GLN A 49 -1.94 23.21 -5.68
C GLN A 49 -1.19 22.77 -6.95
N ARG A 50 -1.24 21.48 -7.29
CA ARG A 50 -0.56 20.97 -8.51
C ARG A 50 -1.10 21.60 -9.78
N LEU A 51 -2.42 21.81 -9.86
CA LEU A 51 -3.03 22.52 -10.98
C LEU A 51 -2.54 23.97 -11.04
N THR A 52 -2.49 24.67 -9.91
CA THR A 52 -2.00 26.04 -9.82
C THR A 52 -0.54 26.16 -10.26
N ASP A 53 0.33 25.25 -9.83
CA ASP A 53 1.74 25.20 -10.23
C ASP A 53 1.90 24.94 -11.75
N ALA A 54 0.98 24.18 -12.34
CA ALA A 54 0.89 23.96 -13.78
C ALA A 54 0.21 25.13 -14.55
N GLY A 55 -0.15 26.22 -13.88
CA GLY A 55 -0.83 27.38 -14.48
C GLY A 55 -2.30 27.13 -14.83
N GLN A 56 -2.92 26.12 -14.22
CA GLN A 56 -4.33 25.76 -14.38
C GLN A 56 -5.15 26.26 -13.19
N ALA A 57 -6.47 26.39 -13.38
CA ALA A 57 -7.38 26.75 -12.29
C ALA A 57 -7.60 25.56 -11.35
N PRO A 58 -7.75 25.79 -10.04
CA PRO A 58 -8.17 24.76 -9.09
C PRO A 58 -9.57 24.24 -9.43
N ILE A 59 -9.84 22.97 -9.15
CA ILE A 59 -11.11 22.30 -9.51
C ILE A 59 -11.78 21.56 -8.34
N ALA A 60 -11.08 21.24 -7.26
CA ALA A 60 -11.66 20.49 -6.14
C ALA A 60 -12.63 21.36 -5.33
N GLY A 61 -12.24 22.61 -5.03
CA GLY A 61 -13.06 23.52 -4.23
C GLY A 61 -13.31 22.97 -2.80
N GLN A 62 -14.45 23.34 -2.20
CA GLN A 62 -14.82 22.84 -0.88
C GLN A 62 -15.64 21.55 -0.99
N GLY A 63 -15.13 20.46 -0.39
CA GLY A 63 -15.82 19.18 -0.32
C GLY A 63 -16.75 19.08 0.88
N GLN A 64 -17.80 18.28 0.75
CA GLN A 64 -18.72 17.96 1.84
C GLN A 64 -18.39 16.59 2.43
N SER A 65 -17.84 16.54 3.64
CA SER A 65 -17.58 15.30 4.37
C SER A 65 -18.90 14.56 4.62
N PHE A 66 -18.96 13.27 4.32
CA PHE A 66 -20.18 12.46 4.51
C PHE A 66 -19.99 11.27 5.46
N MET A 67 -18.76 10.79 5.66
CA MET A 67 -18.45 9.75 6.63
C MET A 67 -17.01 9.91 7.12
N ASN A 68 -16.81 9.70 8.41
CA ASN A 68 -15.55 9.98 9.08
C ASN A 68 -14.95 8.71 9.67
N THR A 69 -13.62 8.60 9.61
CA THR A 69 -12.89 7.61 10.40
C THR A 69 -11.54 8.23 10.78
N PRO A 70 -11.21 8.35 12.08
CA PRO A 70 -9.94 8.93 12.47
C PRO A 70 -8.79 8.00 12.08
N LEU A 71 -7.63 8.58 11.78
CA LEU A 71 -6.39 7.81 11.76
C LEU A 71 -6.06 7.41 13.20
N VAL A 72 -5.74 6.13 13.40
CA VAL A 72 -5.29 5.56 14.66
C VAL A 72 -4.04 4.72 14.44
N ILE A 73 -3.33 4.45 15.53
CA ILE A 73 -2.22 3.48 15.52
C ILE A 73 -2.80 2.17 16.05
N ALA A 74 -3.09 1.23 15.16
CA ALA A 74 -3.59 -0.09 15.54
C ALA A 74 -2.44 -0.93 16.10
N MET A 75 -2.62 -1.50 17.28
CA MET A 75 -1.61 -2.35 17.94
C MET A 75 -2.22 -3.68 18.38
N PRO A 76 -1.51 -4.81 18.25
CA PRO A 76 -1.90 -6.04 18.93
C PRO A 76 -2.07 -5.77 20.43
N LYS A 77 -3.21 -6.16 21.00
CA LYS A 77 -3.57 -5.82 22.38
C LYS A 77 -2.45 -6.09 23.41
N PRO A 78 -1.74 -7.24 23.40
CA PRO A 78 -0.65 -7.49 24.34
C PRO A 78 0.52 -6.49 24.22
N MET A 79 0.82 -6.03 23.01
CA MET A 79 1.87 -5.04 22.77
C MET A 79 1.45 -3.65 23.24
N ALA A 80 0.19 -3.27 23.01
CA ALA A 80 -0.35 -2.02 23.55
C ALA A 80 -0.33 -2.01 25.08
N GLU A 81 -0.72 -3.12 25.71
CA GLU A 81 -0.69 -3.30 27.18
C GLU A 81 0.74 -3.20 27.73
N ALA A 82 1.73 -3.76 27.02
CA ALA A 82 3.15 -3.64 27.40
C ALA A 82 3.67 -2.19 27.35
N LEU A 83 3.08 -1.33 26.50
CA LEU A 83 3.34 0.11 26.47
C LEU A 83 2.51 0.91 27.48
N GLY A 84 1.54 0.28 28.16
CA GLY A 84 0.73 0.90 29.23
C GLY A 84 -0.71 1.22 28.85
N TRP A 85 -1.19 0.83 27.68
CA TRP A 85 -2.61 0.92 27.33
C TRP A 85 -3.47 0.01 28.24
N PRO A 86 -4.71 0.38 28.60
CA PRO A 86 -5.42 1.63 28.26
C PRO A 86 -5.19 2.81 29.23
N GLN A 87 -4.27 2.71 30.18
CA GLN A 87 -4.09 3.73 31.23
C GLN A 87 -3.15 4.86 30.82
N ALA A 88 -2.21 4.58 29.91
CA ALA A 88 -1.34 5.57 29.31
C ALA A 88 -1.95 6.11 28.02
N ASP A 89 -1.92 7.43 27.85
CA ASP A 89 -2.15 8.07 26.56
C ASP A 89 -0.91 7.86 25.69
N LEU A 90 -1.02 6.98 24.71
CA LEU A 90 0.06 6.64 23.77
C LEU A 90 -0.04 7.50 22.51
N GLY A 91 1.09 7.72 21.83
CA GLY A 91 1.15 8.47 20.58
C GLY A 91 2.46 8.32 19.82
N TRP A 92 2.69 9.20 18.85
CA TRP A 92 3.83 9.11 17.93
C TRP A 92 5.18 9.22 18.64
N SER A 93 5.25 10.00 19.73
CA SER A 93 6.46 10.09 20.55
C SER A 93 6.80 8.77 21.27
N ASP A 94 5.80 7.98 21.67
CA ASP A 94 6.03 6.66 22.29
C ASP A 94 6.45 5.62 21.23
N ILE A 95 5.87 5.72 20.02
CA ILE A 95 6.30 4.90 18.87
C ILE A 95 7.75 5.23 18.50
N LEU A 96 8.12 6.51 18.43
CA LEU A 96 9.49 6.95 18.17
C LEU A 96 10.44 6.36 19.22
N ALA A 97 10.11 6.46 20.51
CA ALA A 97 10.92 5.91 21.59
C ALA A 97 11.05 4.38 21.50
N ALA A 98 9.99 3.66 21.14
CA ALA A 98 10.03 2.20 20.97
C ALA A 98 10.83 1.77 19.72
N VAL A 99 10.86 2.60 18.68
CA VAL A 99 11.66 2.37 17.48
C VAL A 99 13.14 2.65 17.69
N ASP A 100 13.48 3.74 18.41
CA ASP A 100 14.86 4.15 18.69
C ASP A 100 15.55 3.20 19.68
N ASP A 101 14.80 2.36 20.41
CA ASP A 101 15.37 1.40 21.35
C ASP A 101 15.97 0.17 20.63
N PRO A 102 17.31 -0.01 20.67
CA PRO A 102 17.97 -1.14 20.01
C PRO A 102 17.64 -2.49 20.65
N GLN A 103 17.09 -2.52 21.87
CA GLN A 103 16.62 -3.76 22.51
C GLN A 103 15.17 -4.11 22.11
N GLY A 104 14.46 -3.21 21.42
CA GLY A 104 13.09 -3.41 20.96
C GLY A 104 12.17 -3.84 22.09
N TRP A 105 11.40 -4.91 21.86
CA TRP A 105 10.46 -5.41 22.86
C TRP A 105 11.11 -6.02 24.11
N ALA A 106 12.42 -6.30 24.11
CA ALA A 106 13.11 -6.78 25.30
C ALA A 106 13.11 -5.75 26.45
N THR A 107 13.11 -4.45 26.13
CA THR A 107 12.97 -3.37 27.13
C THR A 107 11.66 -3.47 27.90
N TYR A 108 10.61 -3.96 27.24
CA TYR A 108 9.28 -4.15 27.81
C TYR A 108 9.06 -5.58 28.34
N GLY A 109 10.13 -6.38 28.47
CA GLY A 109 10.09 -7.74 29.00
C GLY A 109 9.67 -8.81 27.99
N HIS A 110 9.61 -8.49 26.70
CA HIS A 110 9.13 -9.36 25.63
C HIS A 110 10.16 -9.53 24.49
N PRO A 111 11.36 -10.07 24.77
CA PRO A 111 12.38 -10.29 23.73
C PRO A 111 11.88 -11.18 22.57
N GLU A 112 10.91 -12.06 22.82
CA GLU A 112 10.33 -12.98 21.84
C GLU A 112 9.53 -12.29 20.72
N TRP A 113 9.17 -11.01 20.89
CA TRP A 113 8.52 -10.19 19.86
C TRP A 113 9.53 -9.52 18.92
N GLY A 114 10.80 -9.45 19.32
CA GLY A 114 11.90 -8.89 18.53
C GLY A 114 11.91 -7.35 18.47
N PRO A 115 12.43 -6.75 17.39
CA PRO A 115 12.47 -5.29 17.23
C PRO A 115 11.07 -4.71 17.01
N PHE A 116 10.91 -3.42 17.28
CA PHE A 116 9.68 -2.71 16.96
C PHE A 116 9.51 -2.60 15.44
N ARG A 117 8.32 -2.95 14.94
CA ARG A 117 7.99 -2.98 13.51
C ARG A 117 6.75 -2.15 13.23
N LEU A 118 6.85 -1.15 12.37
CA LEU A 118 5.74 -0.27 11.99
C LEU A 118 5.19 -0.63 10.60
N GLY A 119 3.88 -0.77 10.49
CA GLY A 119 3.17 -0.82 9.22
C GLY A 119 2.65 0.56 8.85
N LYS A 120 3.04 1.08 7.68
CA LYS A 120 2.58 2.36 7.15
C LYS A 120 2.41 2.24 5.63
N THR A 121 1.40 2.89 5.07
CA THR A 121 1.20 2.92 3.61
C THR A 121 1.95 4.08 2.97
N ASN A 122 2.18 4.00 1.66
CA ASN A 122 2.85 5.08 0.92
C ASN A 122 1.99 6.36 0.88
N PRO A 123 2.50 7.52 1.36
CA PRO A 123 1.74 8.76 1.47
C PRO A 123 1.41 9.40 0.12
N ASN A 124 2.06 8.99 -0.97
CA ASN A 124 1.72 9.45 -2.33
C ASN A 124 0.44 8.81 -2.88
N PHE A 125 -0.02 7.69 -2.30
CA PHE A 125 -1.15 6.92 -2.83
C PHE A 125 -2.27 6.70 -1.81
N SER A 126 -1.93 6.57 -0.52
CA SER A 126 -2.84 6.21 0.56
C SER A 126 -3.10 7.38 1.51
N THR A 127 -4.38 7.59 1.83
CA THR A 127 -4.82 8.61 2.80
C THR A 127 -4.31 8.32 4.21
N SER A 128 -4.32 7.07 4.66
CA SER A 128 -3.77 6.71 5.98
C SER A 128 -2.27 6.97 6.05
N GLY A 129 -1.54 6.73 4.95
CA GLY A 129 -0.11 7.04 4.82
C GLY A 129 0.17 8.53 4.89
N LEU A 130 -0.62 9.32 4.15
CA LEU A 130 -0.54 10.78 4.17
C LEU A 130 -0.87 11.35 5.55
N ASN A 131 -1.98 10.92 6.16
CA ASN A 131 -2.37 11.36 7.50
C ASN A 131 -1.33 10.97 8.55
N ALA A 132 -0.73 9.77 8.44
CA ALA A 132 0.34 9.35 9.33
C ALA A 132 1.60 10.19 9.16
N LEU A 133 1.97 10.53 7.92
CA LEU A 133 3.08 11.45 7.63
C LEU A 133 2.83 12.86 8.19
N ILE A 134 1.61 13.37 8.12
CA ILE A 134 1.24 14.65 8.74
C ILE A 134 1.34 14.54 10.26
N ALA A 135 0.71 13.52 10.85
CA ALA A 135 0.64 13.36 12.31
C ALA A 135 2.02 13.14 12.95
N GLN A 136 2.90 12.36 12.32
CA GLN A 136 4.27 12.18 12.82
C GLN A 136 5.08 13.49 12.76
N ASN A 137 4.88 14.33 11.74
CA ASN A 137 5.59 15.60 11.61
C ASN A 137 5.07 16.65 12.61
N TYR A 138 3.77 16.67 12.90
CA TYR A 138 3.23 17.46 13.99
C TYR A 138 3.79 17.03 15.35
N ALA A 139 3.87 15.72 15.59
CA ALA A 139 4.46 15.17 16.80
C ALA A 139 5.94 15.56 16.95
N ALA A 140 6.75 15.36 15.91
CA ALA A 140 8.18 15.71 15.89
C ALA A 140 8.39 17.24 16.04
N ALA A 141 7.54 18.06 15.41
CA ALA A 141 7.62 19.51 15.54
C ALA A 141 7.13 20.03 16.90
N GLY A 142 6.39 19.21 17.67
CA GLY A 142 5.74 19.62 18.92
C GLY A 142 4.57 20.57 18.70
N LYS A 143 3.81 20.38 17.60
CA LYS A 143 2.71 21.25 17.17
C LYS A 143 1.42 20.47 16.94
N THR A 144 0.30 21.17 16.93
CA THR A 144 -1.01 20.64 16.51
C THR A 144 -1.66 21.43 15.38
N ARG A 145 -1.11 22.62 15.09
CA ARG A 145 -1.58 23.59 14.09
C ARG A 145 -0.39 24.33 13.50
N ASP A 146 -0.59 25.00 12.37
CA ASP A 146 0.40 25.90 11.74
C ASP A 146 1.78 25.24 11.54
N LEU A 147 1.80 24.01 10.99
CA LEU A 147 3.03 23.37 10.53
C LEU A 147 3.58 24.14 9.33
N THR A 148 4.89 24.41 9.32
CA THR A 148 5.56 25.21 8.29
C THR A 148 6.71 24.45 7.65
N LEU A 149 7.19 24.91 6.49
CA LEU A 149 8.38 24.36 5.86
C LEU A 149 9.64 24.49 6.75
N GLU A 150 9.75 25.57 7.54
CA GLU A 150 10.85 25.74 8.50
C GLU A 150 10.83 24.66 9.58
N ASP A 151 9.65 24.23 10.02
CA ASP A 151 9.55 23.11 10.97
C ASP A 151 10.06 21.80 10.35
N LEU A 152 9.73 21.54 9.07
CA LEU A 152 10.16 20.32 8.37
C LEU A 152 11.68 20.27 8.13
N ASP A 153 12.34 21.43 8.13
CA ASP A 153 13.78 21.57 7.93
C ASP A 153 14.58 21.47 9.25
N ARG A 154 13.91 21.47 10.40
CA ARG A 154 14.57 21.33 11.70
C ARG A 154 15.33 20.00 11.79
N PRO A 155 16.63 19.98 12.15
CA PRO A 155 17.43 18.76 12.19
C PRO A 155 16.83 17.64 13.03
N GLU A 156 16.24 17.99 14.18
CA GLU A 156 15.55 17.04 15.06
C GLU A 156 14.31 16.43 14.40
N VAL A 157 13.50 17.22 13.68
CA VAL A 157 12.32 16.72 12.96
C VAL A 157 12.75 15.76 11.85
N VAL A 158 13.82 16.11 11.11
CA VAL A 158 14.36 15.24 10.06
C VAL A 158 14.84 13.91 10.63
N GLU A 159 15.50 13.92 11.78
CA GLU A 159 16.04 12.71 12.40
C GLU A 159 14.95 11.83 13.03
N ASP A 160 13.97 12.42 13.70
CA ASP A 160 12.81 11.71 14.26
C ASP A 160 12.02 11.01 13.14
N ASN A 161 11.80 11.70 12.02
CA ASN A 161 11.15 11.11 10.85
C ASN A 161 11.97 9.94 10.28
N ARG A 162 13.28 10.09 10.07
CA ARG A 162 14.13 8.97 9.60
C ARG A 162 14.07 7.77 10.53
N THR A 163 14.07 8.03 11.83
CA THR A 163 13.99 6.99 12.86
C THR A 163 12.67 6.23 12.73
N ILE A 164 11.53 6.93 12.68
CA ILE A 164 10.21 6.30 12.48
C ILE A 164 10.16 5.51 11.17
N GLU A 165 10.59 6.11 10.04
CA GLU A 165 10.55 5.44 8.73
C GLU A 165 11.49 4.22 8.68
N SER A 166 12.55 4.15 9.49
CA SER A 166 13.48 3.00 9.53
C SER A 166 12.84 1.71 10.07
N ALA A 167 11.83 1.84 10.92
CA ALA A 167 11.04 0.73 11.46
C ALA A 167 9.93 0.26 10.52
N VAL A 168 9.69 0.99 9.41
CA VAL A 168 8.70 0.59 8.43
C VAL A 168 9.12 -0.72 7.78
N VAL A 169 8.24 -1.70 7.86
CA VAL A 169 8.50 -3.07 7.41
C VAL A 169 8.51 -3.16 5.87
N HIS A 170 7.55 -2.48 5.26
CA HIS A 170 7.45 -2.09 3.85
C HIS A 170 6.41 -0.96 3.79
N TYR A 171 6.30 -0.24 2.69
CA TYR A 171 5.11 0.59 2.48
C TYR A 171 4.01 -0.34 1.95
N GLY A 172 2.78 -0.20 2.42
CA GLY A 172 1.63 -0.89 1.79
C GLY A 172 1.01 -0.02 0.71
N ASP A 173 0.50 -0.63 -0.35
CA ASP A 173 -0.44 0.05 -1.27
C ASP A 173 -1.77 0.36 -0.57
N THR A 174 -2.17 -0.52 0.35
CA THR A 174 -3.34 -0.38 1.22
C THR A 174 -3.00 -0.84 2.65
N THR A 175 -3.72 -0.30 3.63
CA THR A 175 -3.66 -0.74 5.03
C THR A 175 -4.10 -2.20 5.18
N LEU A 176 -4.97 -2.66 4.28
CA LEU A 176 -5.55 -4.00 4.27
C LEU A 176 -4.49 -5.09 4.09
N THR A 177 -3.41 -4.82 3.35
CA THR A 177 -2.30 -5.77 3.17
C THR A 177 -1.64 -6.10 4.51
N PHE A 178 -1.40 -5.10 5.37
CA PHE A 178 -0.87 -5.33 6.71
C PHE A 178 -1.84 -6.11 7.60
N LEU A 179 -3.12 -5.74 7.58
CA LEU A 179 -4.13 -6.38 8.43
C LEU A 179 -4.39 -7.83 8.03
N ASN A 180 -4.38 -8.13 6.73
CA ASN A 180 -4.46 -9.50 6.23
C ASN A 180 -3.26 -10.34 6.65
N ASN A 181 -2.05 -9.79 6.49
CA ASN A 181 -0.83 -10.49 6.89
C ASN A 181 -0.77 -10.70 8.40
N LEU A 182 -1.18 -9.71 9.19
CA LEU A 182 -1.31 -9.84 10.64
C LEU A 182 -2.35 -10.89 11.02
N TYR A 183 -3.50 -10.94 10.34
CA TYR A 183 -4.54 -11.94 10.58
C TYR A 183 -4.06 -13.36 10.24
N ARG A 184 -3.36 -13.55 9.12
CA ARG A 184 -2.74 -14.83 8.75
C ARG A 184 -1.66 -15.26 9.73
N ALA A 185 -0.81 -14.32 10.16
CA ALA A 185 0.19 -14.55 11.20
C ALA A 185 -0.47 -14.94 12.53
N ASP A 186 -1.61 -14.31 12.89
CA ASP A 186 -2.39 -14.69 14.08
C ASP A 186 -2.92 -16.13 14.00
N GLN A 187 -3.44 -16.54 12.84
CA GLN A 187 -3.86 -17.93 12.61
C GLN A 187 -2.69 -18.93 12.78
N ARG A 188 -1.45 -18.49 12.55
CA ARG A 188 -0.19 -19.25 12.73
C ARG A 188 0.46 -19.05 14.11
N ASN A 189 -0.11 -18.25 15.01
CA ASN A 189 0.45 -17.84 16.31
C ASN A 189 1.76 -17.05 16.22
N THR A 190 1.96 -16.29 15.15
CA THR A 190 3.15 -15.46 14.90
C THR A 190 2.84 -13.98 14.71
N ALA A 191 1.60 -13.52 15.00
CA ALA A 191 1.20 -12.12 14.83
C ALA A 191 2.13 -11.11 15.52
N LEU A 192 2.58 -11.44 16.74
CA LEU A 192 3.47 -10.60 17.54
C LEU A 192 4.91 -10.52 16.99
N GLN A 193 5.22 -11.25 15.92
CA GLN A 193 6.50 -11.16 15.20
C GLN A 193 6.35 -10.47 13.85
N TYR A 194 5.12 -10.15 13.41
CA TYR A 194 4.88 -9.51 12.12
C TYR A 194 4.97 -7.98 12.20
N ALA A 195 4.06 -7.35 12.94
CA ALA A 195 4.00 -5.90 13.08
C ALA A 195 3.62 -5.52 14.52
N SER A 196 4.31 -4.51 15.06
CA SER A 196 4.09 -3.98 16.40
C SER A 196 2.97 -2.94 16.44
N ALA A 197 2.88 -2.15 15.37
CA ALA A 197 1.87 -1.12 15.19
C ALA A 197 1.60 -0.93 13.70
N VAL A 198 0.38 -0.52 13.33
CA VAL A 198 0.01 -0.16 11.95
C VAL A 198 -0.79 1.13 11.96
N ALA A 199 -0.40 2.13 11.17
CA ALA A 199 -1.18 3.34 10.98
C ALA A 199 -2.35 3.07 10.03
N VAL A 200 -3.58 3.09 10.55
CA VAL A 200 -4.80 2.70 9.82
C VAL A 200 -5.97 3.64 10.15
N GLU A 201 -7.01 3.60 9.32
CA GLU A 201 -8.30 4.15 9.72
C GLU A 201 -8.95 3.30 10.84
N GLU A 202 -9.56 3.93 11.84
CA GLU A 202 -10.26 3.27 12.96
C GLU A 202 -11.22 2.16 12.51
N LYS A 203 -11.98 2.40 11.43
CA LYS A 203 -12.93 1.42 10.89
C LYS A 203 -12.28 0.07 10.58
N SER A 204 -11.00 0.07 10.19
CA SER A 204 -10.22 -1.13 9.88
C SER A 204 -9.91 -1.99 11.11
N ILE A 205 -9.93 -1.43 12.33
CA ILE A 205 -9.79 -2.20 13.56
C ILE A 205 -11.04 -3.05 13.81
N ILE A 206 -12.23 -2.47 13.57
CA ILE A 206 -13.50 -3.18 13.69
C ILE A 206 -13.57 -4.30 12.63
N ASP A 207 -13.21 -3.97 11.37
CA ASP A 207 -13.09 -4.94 10.27
C ASP A 207 -12.19 -6.13 10.67
N TYR A 208 -10.96 -5.86 11.11
CA TYR A 208 -9.99 -6.88 11.55
C TYR A 208 -10.52 -7.72 12.73
N ASN A 209 -11.02 -7.08 13.79
CA ASN A 209 -11.48 -7.77 14.99
C ASN A 209 -12.74 -8.61 14.73
N SER A 210 -13.53 -8.28 13.72
CA SER A 210 -14.66 -9.09 13.26
C SER A 210 -14.23 -10.33 12.44
N GLY A 211 -12.95 -10.44 12.09
CA GLY A 211 -12.43 -11.52 11.24
C GLY A 211 -12.52 -11.23 9.74
N ASN A 212 -12.63 -9.95 9.36
CA ASN A 212 -12.77 -9.48 7.98
C ASN A 212 -11.74 -8.37 7.68
N PRO A 213 -10.43 -8.67 7.69
CA PRO A 213 -9.37 -7.66 7.67
C PRO A 213 -9.28 -6.81 6.39
N ASP A 214 -9.85 -7.24 5.26
CA ASP A 214 -9.99 -6.43 4.03
C ASP A 214 -11.36 -5.76 3.89
N GLY A 215 -12.29 -6.03 4.80
CA GLY A 215 -13.66 -5.53 4.73
C GLY A 215 -14.51 -6.17 3.62
N VAL A 216 -14.02 -7.22 2.95
CA VAL A 216 -14.69 -7.87 1.81
C VAL A 216 -14.75 -9.38 2.05
N LEU A 217 -15.95 -9.90 2.32
CA LEU A 217 -16.16 -11.34 2.46
C LEU A 217 -16.45 -11.99 1.12
N ASP A 218 -15.71 -13.05 0.80
CA ASP A 218 -16.00 -13.88 -0.36
C ASP A 218 -17.31 -14.67 -0.16
N PRO A 219 -18.03 -15.06 -1.24
CA PRO A 219 -19.24 -15.85 -1.12
C PRO A 219 -19.00 -17.18 -0.38
N GLY A 220 -19.61 -17.33 0.81
CA GLY A 220 -19.46 -18.51 1.66
C GLY A 220 -18.32 -18.42 2.69
N GLU A 221 -17.59 -17.31 2.74
CA GLU A 221 -16.64 -17.02 3.80
C GLU A 221 -17.38 -16.67 5.10
N GLU A 222 -17.02 -17.36 6.18
CA GLU A 222 -17.50 -17.05 7.52
C GLU A 222 -16.42 -16.26 8.28
N PRO A 223 -16.68 -15.00 8.67
CA PRO A 223 -15.72 -14.20 9.44
C PRO A 223 -15.35 -14.92 10.73
N ARG A 224 -14.05 -15.02 11.00
CA ARG A 224 -13.54 -15.62 12.22
C ARG A 224 -12.71 -14.60 12.99
N PRO A 225 -13.12 -14.20 14.20
CA PRO A 225 -12.33 -13.28 14.99
C PRO A 225 -10.88 -13.79 15.21
N PRO A 226 -9.88 -12.90 15.19
CA PRO A 226 -8.50 -13.24 15.50
C PRO A 226 -8.36 -13.68 16.96
N ARG A 227 -7.30 -14.43 17.27
CA ARG A 227 -6.92 -14.77 18.64
C ARG A 227 -6.43 -13.54 19.39
N ILE A 228 -5.64 -12.70 18.70
CA ILE A 228 -5.12 -11.44 19.22
C ILE A 228 -5.88 -10.28 18.57
N PRO A 229 -6.75 -9.57 19.31
CA PRO A 229 -7.42 -8.40 18.77
C PRO A 229 -6.45 -7.22 18.64
N LEU A 230 -6.79 -6.30 17.73
CA LEU A 230 -6.18 -4.98 17.64
C LEU A 230 -6.92 -3.99 18.53
N VAL A 231 -6.18 -3.03 19.09
CA VAL A 231 -6.74 -1.87 19.81
C VAL A 231 -6.42 -0.57 19.10
N ALA A 232 -7.31 0.41 19.22
CA ALA A 232 -7.10 1.75 18.70
C ALA A 232 -6.28 2.59 19.68
N ILE A 233 -5.08 2.99 19.27
CA ILE A 233 -4.35 4.07 19.92
C ILE A 233 -4.67 5.38 19.19
N TYR A 234 -5.32 6.31 19.90
CA TYR A 234 -5.53 7.68 19.44
C TYR A 234 -4.32 8.51 19.88
N PRO A 235 -3.46 8.98 18.96
CA PRO A 235 -2.21 9.63 19.35
C PRO A 235 -2.46 10.84 20.25
N LYS A 236 -1.76 10.92 21.39
CA LYS A 236 -1.85 12.05 22.33
C LYS A 236 -1.50 13.40 21.69
N GLU A 237 -0.67 13.40 20.65
CA GLU A 237 -0.34 14.60 19.87
C GLU A 237 -1.50 15.08 18.98
N GLY A 238 -2.49 14.22 18.73
CA GLY A 238 -3.64 14.49 17.88
C GLY A 238 -3.64 13.65 16.59
N THR A 239 -4.76 13.70 15.87
CA THR A 239 -4.92 12.96 14.61
C THR A 239 -5.77 13.73 13.59
N LEU A 240 -5.88 13.19 12.38
CA LEU A 240 -6.76 13.66 11.31
C LEU A 240 -7.87 12.64 11.05
N PHE A 241 -8.99 13.12 10.49
CA PHE A 241 -10.01 12.26 9.92
C PHE A 241 -9.72 11.96 8.45
N SER A 242 -9.92 10.70 8.06
CA SER A 242 -10.35 10.37 6.70
C SER A 242 -11.86 10.69 6.63
N ASP A 243 -12.18 11.89 6.17
CA ASP A 243 -13.53 12.50 6.20
C ASP A 243 -14.35 12.27 4.92
N ASN A 244 -13.77 11.54 3.96
CA ASN A 244 -14.40 11.12 2.71
C ASN A 244 -15.22 12.25 2.05
N PRO A 245 -14.62 13.42 1.75
CA PRO A 245 -15.37 14.54 1.19
C PRO A 245 -15.99 14.20 -0.16
N LEU A 246 -17.15 14.79 -0.46
CA LEU A 246 -17.75 14.80 -1.78
C LEU A 246 -17.46 16.16 -2.42
N TYR A 247 -16.49 16.20 -3.34
CA TYR A 247 -16.18 17.38 -4.14
C TYR A 247 -17.03 17.39 -5.41
N ILE A 248 -17.79 18.45 -5.64
CA ILE A 248 -18.37 18.71 -6.96
C ILE A 248 -17.35 19.50 -7.77
N LEU A 249 -16.73 18.86 -8.75
CA LEU A 249 -15.60 19.46 -9.47
C LEU A 249 -16.02 20.72 -10.23
N ASP A 250 -15.24 21.80 -10.10
CA ASP A 250 -15.38 23.01 -10.92
C ASP A 250 -14.61 22.86 -12.23
N ALA A 251 -15.13 22.01 -13.11
CA ALA A 251 -14.44 21.60 -14.31
C ALA A 251 -15.29 21.78 -15.58
N PRO A 252 -14.68 22.03 -16.76
CA PRO A 252 -15.42 22.29 -18.00
C PRO A 252 -16.34 21.16 -18.47
N TRP A 253 -16.07 19.92 -18.03
CA TRP A 253 -16.89 18.75 -18.36
C TRP A 253 -18.12 18.58 -17.46
N VAL A 254 -18.23 19.35 -16.37
CA VAL A 254 -19.37 19.27 -15.44
C VAL A 254 -20.45 20.26 -15.86
N SER A 255 -21.56 19.74 -16.37
CA SER A 255 -22.72 20.55 -16.76
C SER A 255 -23.52 21.07 -15.55
N ALA A 256 -24.36 22.07 -15.78
CA ALA A 256 -25.25 22.61 -14.74
C ALA A 256 -26.26 21.55 -14.22
N ASP A 257 -26.75 20.68 -15.10
CA ASP A 257 -27.67 19.60 -14.72
C ASP A 257 -26.95 18.53 -13.88
N GLU A 258 -25.70 18.20 -14.21
CA GLU A 258 -24.87 17.27 -13.43
C GLU A 258 -24.51 17.84 -12.06
N ARG A 259 -24.17 19.14 -11.98
CA ARG A 259 -23.96 19.83 -10.70
C ARG A 259 -25.21 19.78 -9.82
N ALA A 260 -26.38 20.09 -10.38
CA ALA A 260 -27.64 20.02 -9.64
C ALA A 260 -28.00 18.58 -9.22
N ALA A 261 -27.62 17.58 -10.00
CA ALA A 261 -27.77 16.16 -9.64
C ALA A 261 -26.80 15.74 -8.53
N ALA A 262 -25.56 16.24 -8.56
CA ALA A 262 -24.56 16.01 -7.52
C ALA A 262 -24.98 16.62 -6.17
N GLU A 263 -25.49 17.85 -6.16
CA GLU A 263 -26.02 18.50 -4.95
C GLU A 263 -27.18 17.70 -4.33
N GLN A 264 -28.08 17.16 -5.16
CA GLN A 264 -29.15 16.28 -4.71
C GLN A 264 -28.62 14.98 -4.11
N PHE A 265 -27.59 14.38 -4.73
CA PHE A 265 -26.95 13.17 -4.20
C PHE A 265 -26.27 13.43 -2.85
N ILE A 266 -25.51 14.53 -2.73
CA ILE A 266 -24.86 14.93 -1.47
C ILE A 266 -25.90 15.14 -0.36
N SER A 267 -27.00 15.83 -0.69
CA SER A 267 -28.10 16.04 0.27
C SER A 267 -28.71 14.71 0.71
N PHE A 268 -28.94 13.79 -0.23
CA PHE A 268 -29.47 12.45 0.03
C PHE A 268 -28.56 11.65 0.96
N VAL A 269 -27.26 11.55 0.69
CA VAL A 269 -26.35 10.74 1.53
C VAL A 269 -26.20 11.28 2.95
N LEU A 270 -26.45 12.58 3.17
CA LEU A 270 -26.41 13.22 4.48
C LEU A 270 -27.73 13.12 5.26
N GLU A 271 -28.81 12.60 4.67
CA GLU A 271 -30.06 12.33 5.39
C GLU A 271 -29.80 11.39 6.58
N ALA A 272 -30.46 11.64 7.71
CA ALA A 272 -30.23 10.89 8.95
C ALA A 272 -30.37 9.37 8.78
N ASP A 273 -31.37 8.92 8.00
CA ASP A 273 -31.59 7.50 7.72
C ASP A 273 -30.44 6.85 6.92
N ASN A 274 -29.80 7.61 6.02
CA ASN A 274 -28.64 7.14 5.26
C ASN A 274 -27.37 7.18 6.11
N GLN A 275 -27.24 8.18 6.96
CA GLN A 275 -26.14 8.33 7.91
C GLN A 275 -26.18 7.26 9.03
N GLN A 276 -27.35 6.74 9.37
CA GLN A 276 -27.45 5.55 10.23
C GLN A 276 -26.87 4.29 9.55
N ARG A 277 -26.89 4.21 8.21
CA ARG A 277 -26.26 3.11 7.48
C ARG A 277 -24.74 3.23 7.45
N VAL A 278 -24.18 4.44 7.53
CA VAL A 278 -22.73 4.67 7.60
C VAL A 278 -22.09 3.90 8.77
N LEU A 279 -22.77 3.85 9.92
CA LEU A 279 -22.35 3.07 11.08
C LEU A 279 -22.24 1.56 10.78
N GLN A 280 -23.13 1.02 9.94
CA GLN A 280 -23.10 -0.40 9.54
C GLN A 280 -21.86 -0.76 8.71
N TYR A 281 -21.15 0.25 8.20
CA TYR A 281 -19.88 0.12 7.49
C TYR A 281 -18.68 0.53 8.36
N ASN A 282 -18.85 0.58 9.68
CA ASN A 282 -17.80 0.89 10.67
C ASN A 282 -17.29 2.34 10.63
N PHE A 283 -17.96 3.25 9.91
CA PHE A 283 -17.62 4.67 9.84
C PHE A 283 -18.45 5.50 10.82
N ARG A 284 -17.87 6.61 11.30
CA ARG A 284 -18.61 7.64 12.04
C ARG A 284 -19.48 8.46 11.07
N PRO A 285 -20.71 8.84 11.46
CA PRO A 285 -21.56 9.69 10.63
C PRO A 285 -20.90 11.04 10.32
N GLY A 286 -21.10 11.55 9.09
CA GLY A 286 -20.81 12.92 8.71
C GLY A 286 -21.90 13.92 9.15
N ASN A 287 -23.11 13.42 9.41
CA ASN A 287 -24.20 14.23 9.95
C ASN A 287 -24.22 14.21 11.48
N ALA A 288 -23.92 15.35 12.10
CA ALA A 288 -23.89 15.52 13.56
C ALA A 288 -25.23 15.25 14.28
N GLN A 289 -26.35 15.15 13.56
CA GLN A 289 -27.65 14.75 14.13
C GLN A 289 -27.77 13.25 14.37
N VAL A 290 -26.89 12.44 13.77
CA VAL A 290 -26.84 11.00 13.98
C VAL A 290 -25.80 10.71 15.05
N ALA A 291 -26.24 10.09 16.15
CA ALA A 291 -25.36 9.74 17.25
C ALA A 291 -24.40 8.62 16.86
N ILE A 292 -23.15 8.73 17.31
CA ILE A 292 -22.19 7.63 17.26
C ILE A 292 -22.70 6.52 18.18
N SER A 293 -22.72 5.29 17.67
CA SER A 293 -23.19 4.10 18.38
C SER A 293 -22.52 2.85 17.80
N ASP A 294 -23.01 1.66 18.16
CA ASP A 294 -22.52 0.38 17.62
C ASP A 294 -22.32 0.45 16.09
N PRO A 295 -21.17 0.00 15.57
CA PRO A 295 -20.08 -0.74 16.23
C PRO A 295 -18.96 0.11 16.83
N ILE A 296 -19.11 1.44 16.90
CA ILE A 296 -18.08 2.34 17.42
C ILE A 296 -18.21 2.45 18.93
N THR A 297 -17.67 1.45 19.65
CA THR A 297 -17.76 1.32 21.11
C THR A 297 -16.47 0.77 21.69
N THR A 298 -16.23 1.05 22.98
CA THR A 298 -15.03 0.58 23.68
C THR A 298 -14.95 -0.95 23.77
N ASP A 299 -16.09 -1.65 23.73
CA ASP A 299 -16.16 -3.11 23.64
C ASP A 299 -15.58 -3.65 22.32
N ASN A 300 -15.61 -2.85 21.25
CA ASN A 300 -14.97 -3.13 19.96
C ASN A 300 -13.57 -2.52 19.83
N TYR A 301 -12.96 -2.13 20.97
CA TYR A 301 -11.61 -1.55 21.05
C TYR A 301 -11.42 -0.21 20.33
N VAL A 302 -12.52 0.52 20.12
CA VAL A 302 -12.53 1.90 19.59
C VAL A 302 -13.27 2.81 20.55
N ASP A 303 -12.83 4.05 20.72
CA ASP A 303 -13.43 4.97 21.69
C ASP A 303 -14.32 6.00 20.98
N PRO A 304 -15.66 5.97 21.18
CA PRO A 304 -16.57 6.93 20.55
C PRO A 304 -16.29 8.38 20.94
N ASP A 305 -15.67 8.63 22.11
CA ASP A 305 -15.33 9.96 22.58
C ASP A 305 -13.98 10.44 22.03
N GLN A 306 -13.19 9.60 21.35
CA GLN A 306 -11.93 9.99 20.70
C GLN A 306 -12.13 10.29 19.19
N PRO A 307 -11.21 11.02 18.54
CA PRO A 307 -10.06 11.72 19.12
C PRO A 307 -10.42 13.03 19.85
N GLN A 308 -9.71 13.34 20.94
CA GLN A 308 -9.88 14.59 21.69
C GLN A 308 -9.09 15.78 21.09
N THR A 309 -8.05 15.50 20.31
CA THR A 309 -7.21 16.50 19.64
C THR A 309 -7.21 16.26 18.14
N LEU A 310 -7.63 17.27 17.37
CA LEU A 310 -7.56 17.26 15.91
C LEU A 310 -6.41 18.13 15.42
N LEU A 311 -5.65 17.58 14.48
CA LEU A 311 -4.59 18.29 13.78
C LEU A 311 -5.19 19.10 12.61
N ASP A 312 -4.65 20.29 12.38
CA ASP A 312 -4.98 21.04 11.17
C ASP A 312 -4.37 20.36 9.95
N VAL A 313 -5.12 20.29 8.85
CA VAL A 313 -4.56 19.93 7.54
C VAL A 313 -3.55 21.01 7.15
N PRO A 314 -2.26 20.66 6.94
CA PRO A 314 -1.23 21.65 6.59
C PRO A 314 -1.55 22.40 5.29
N ALA A 315 -0.94 23.59 5.13
CA ALA A 315 -1.04 24.36 3.91
C ALA A 315 -0.52 23.56 2.69
N PRO A 316 -1.03 23.77 1.47
CA PRO A 316 -0.68 22.93 0.32
C PRO A 316 0.82 22.86 0.01
N GLU A 317 1.55 23.96 0.17
CA GLU A 317 3.01 24.01 0.01
C GLU A 317 3.74 23.17 1.07
N VAL A 318 3.21 23.11 2.30
CA VAL A 318 3.74 22.26 3.37
C VAL A 318 3.43 20.79 3.10
N MET A 319 2.25 20.50 2.55
CA MET A 319 1.87 19.15 2.13
C MET A 319 2.82 18.59 1.06
N LEU A 320 3.17 19.40 0.05
CA LEU A 320 4.17 19.01 -0.95
C LEU A 320 5.55 18.84 -0.30
N GLY A 321 5.95 19.77 0.58
CA GLY A 321 7.20 19.65 1.34
C GLY A 321 7.29 18.36 2.18
N LEU A 322 6.19 17.93 2.81
CA LEU A 322 6.12 16.67 3.54
C LEU A 322 6.40 15.46 2.63
N LEU A 323 5.75 15.40 1.45
CA LEU A 323 5.94 14.32 0.48
C LEU A 323 7.37 14.30 -0.07
N ASP A 324 7.93 15.47 -0.37
CA ASP A 324 9.31 15.60 -0.85
C ASP A 324 10.34 15.17 0.20
N LYS A 325 10.12 15.55 1.47
CA LYS A 325 10.97 15.12 2.60
C LYS A 325 10.87 13.62 2.82
N TRP A 326 9.67 13.06 2.76
CA TRP A 326 9.46 11.62 2.91
C TRP A 326 10.24 10.83 1.86
N ASN A 327 10.27 11.27 0.60
CA ASN A 327 11.02 10.59 -0.47
C ASN A 327 12.53 10.41 -0.19
N VAL A 328 13.14 11.26 0.66
CA VAL A 328 14.55 11.17 1.05
C VAL A 328 14.79 10.69 2.47
N GLN A 329 13.73 10.54 3.28
CA GLN A 329 13.78 10.06 4.66
C GLN A 329 13.29 8.61 4.79
N ARG A 330 12.50 8.13 3.83
CA ARG A 330 11.98 6.77 3.83
C ARG A 330 13.09 5.73 3.82
N LYS A 331 12.81 4.58 4.44
CA LYS A 331 13.65 3.39 4.30
C LYS A 331 13.80 3.00 2.82
N SER A 332 15.03 3.06 2.29
CA SER A 332 15.30 2.72 0.90
C SER A 332 15.04 1.24 0.62
N ALA A 333 14.75 0.92 -0.62
CA ALA A 333 14.48 -0.44 -1.05
C ALA A 333 15.69 -1.10 -1.71
N ARG A 334 15.66 -2.44 -1.74
CA ARG A 334 16.54 -3.33 -2.48
C ARG A 334 15.63 -4.33 -3.20
N VAL A 335 15.44 -4.12 -4.50
CA VAL A 335 14.44 -4.83 -5.30
C VAL A 335 15.11 -5.60 -6.44
N LEU A 336 14.80 -6.89 -6.55
CA LEU A 336 15.11 -7.68 -7.74
C LEU A 336 13.84 -7.80 -8.59
N LEU A 337 13.81 -7.13 -9.74
CA LEU A 337 12.75 -7.32 -10.74
C LEU A 337 13.03 -8.63 -11.50
N VAL A 338 12.09 -9.56 -11.48
CA VAL A 338 12.20 -10.87 -12.14
C VAL A 338 11.12 -10.96 -13.22
N LEU A 339 11.52 -10.89 -14.48
CA LEU A 339 10.59 -10.87 -15.62
C LEU A 339 10.60 -12.19 -16.38
N ASP A 340 9.42 -12.74 -16.58
CA ASP A 340 9.18 -13.88 -17.47
C ASP A 340 9.38 -13.46 -18.93
N ILE A 341 10.25 -14.19 -19.63
CA ILE A 341 10.48 -14.03 -21.08
C ILE A 341 10.21 -15.35 -21.81
N SER A 342 9.32 -16.19 -21.30
CA SER A 342 8.88 -17.44 -21.94
C SER A 342 8.14 -17.19 -23.25
N GLY A 343 7.94 -18.25 -24.04
CA GLY A 343 7.33 -18.17 -25.36
C GLY A 343 5.89 -17.62 -25.33
N SER A 344 5.13 -17.88 -24.27
CA SER A 344 3.76 -17.36 -24.07
C SER A 344 3.73 -15.83 -23.96
N MET A 345 4.80 -15.21 -23.46
CA MET A 345 4.96 -13.76 -23.43
C MET A 345 5.06 -13.14 -24.84
N GLY A 346 5.32 -13.94 -25.87
CA GLY A 346 5.27 -13.52 -27.27
C GLY A 346 3.88 -13.52 -27.90
N GLU A 347 2.85 -13.97 -27.18
CA GLU A 347 1.47 -13.96 -27.67
C GLU A 347 0.87 -12.55 -27.64
N PRO A 348 -0.14 -12.26 -28.50
CA PRO A 348 -0.83 -10.97 -28.48
C PRO A 348 -1.42 -10.65 -27.11
N ALA A 349 -1.23 -9.42 -26.62
CA ALA A 349 -1.73 -9.02 -25.30
C ALA A 349 -3.25 -9.04 -25.20
N THR A 350 -3.97 -8.80 -26.29
CA THR A 350 -5.42 -9.04 -26.37
C THR A 350 -5.74 -9.58 -27.76
N ALA A 351 -6.94 -10.18 -27.94
CA ALA A 351 -7.36 -10.76 -29.22
C ALA A 351 -7.21 -9.82 -30.44
N ASN A 352 -7.13 -8.50 -30.24
CA ASN A 352 -6.96 -7.50 -31.29
C ASN A 352 -5.78 -6.52 -31.05
N ALA A 353 -4.89 -6.78 -30.09
CA ALA A 353 -3.74 -5.90 -29.84
C ALA A 353 -2.61 -6.18 -30.85
N PRO A 354 -1.98 -5.13 -31.43
CA PRO A 354 -0.75 -5.29 -32.18
C PRO A 354 0.47 -5.60 -31.29
N GLU A 355 0.42 -5.24 -30.00
CA GLU A 355 1.45 -5.51 -29.01
C GLU A 355 1.35 -6.92 -28.42
N THR A 356 2.50 -7.53 -28.14
CA THR A 356 2.60 -8.78 -27.37
C THR A 356 2.46 -8.53 -25.88
N LYS A 357 2.24 -9.62 -25.12
CA LYS A 357 2.28 -9.59 -23.65
C LYS A 357 3.60 -8.99 -23.13
N LEU A 358 4.73 -9.39 -23.71
CA LEU A 358 6.05 -8.86 -23.33
C LEU A 358 6.19 -7.37 -23.64
N ASP A 359 5.69 -6.89 -24.77
CA ASP A 359 5.81 -5.47 -25.14
C ASP A 359 5.13 -4.56 -24.08
N LEU A 360 3.94 -4.94 -23.62
CA LEU A 360 3.23 -4.19 -22.57
C LEU A 360 3.92 -4.32 -21.21
N ALA A 361 4.44 -5.50 -20.87
CA ALA A 361 5.20 -5.71 -19.65
C ALA A 361 6.50 -4.88 -19.62
N GLN A 362 7.22 -4.81 -20.75
CA GLN A 362 8.40 -3.96 -20.92
C GLN A 362 8.07 -2.50 -20.70
N GLN A 363 7.02 -1.99 -21.36
CA GLN A 363 6.60 -0.59 -21.21
C GLN A 363 6.24 -0.27 -19.76
N ALA A 364 5.44 -1.12 -19.11
CA ALA A 364 5.06 -0.91 -17.71
C ALA A 364 6.24 -1.00 -16.74
N ALA A 365 7.15 -1.95 -16.94
CA ALA A 365 8.37 -2.05 -16.13
C ALA A 365 9.25 -0.79 -16.30
N ILE A 366 9.44 -0.31 -17.54
CA ILE A 366 10.18 0.92 -17.86
C ILE A 366 9.56 2.15 -17.19
N ASP A 367 8.24 2.29 -17.26
CA ASP A 367 7.52 3.42 -16.66
C ASP A 367 7.56 3.37 -15.13
N SER A 368 7.60 2.17 -14.54
CA SER A 368 7.70 1.99 -13.10
C SER A 368 9.07 2.38 -12.52
N LEU A 369 10.14 2.41 -13.34
CA LEU A 369 11.50 2.75 -12.87
C LEU A 369 11.61 4.18 -12.34
N ASP A 370 10.71 5.08 -12.74
CA ASP A 370 10.67 6.47 -12.27
C ASP A 370 10.00 6.63 -10.90
N GLN A 371 9.38 5.56 -10.38
CA GLN A 371 8.74 5.57 -9.06
C GLN A 371 9.72 5.24 -7.93
N PHE A 372 10.85 4.62 -8.26
CA PHE A 372 11.92 4.40 -7.29
C PHE A 372 12.68 5.70 -7.01
N ALA A 373 13.06 5.91 -5.76
CA ALA A 373 13.99 6.96 -5.40
C ALA A 373 15.39 6.57 -5.90
N ASP A 374 16.23 7.56 -6.22
CA ASP A 374 17.56 7.32 -6.78
C ASP A 374 18.47 6.44 -5.91
N ALA A 375 18.23 6.40 -4.59
CA ALA A 375 18.97 5.60 -3.63
C ALA A 375 18.48 4.14 -3.48
N ASP A 376 17.33 3.79 -4.08
CA ASP A 376 16.87 2.40 -4.08
C ASP A 376 17.79 1.55 -4.94
N ASP A 377 18.16 0.37 -4.45
CA ASP A 377 18.94 -0.58 -5.24
C ASP A 377 17.97 -1.44 -6.06
N VAL A 378 18.11 -1.45 -7.39
CA VAL A 378 17.21 -2.20 -8.28
C VAL A 378 18.04 -3.01 -9.27
N GLY A 379 17.77 -4.32 -9.32
CA GLY A 379 18.35 -5.25 -10.30
C GLY A 379 17.29 -5.82 -11.26
N LEU A 380 17.75 -6.39 -12.36
CA LEU A 380 16.92 -7.09 -13.34
C LEU A 380 17.43 -8.51 -13.58
N ARG A 381 16.55 -9.47 -13.31
CA ARG A 381 16.67 -10.86 -13.71
C ARG A 381 15.56 -11.20 -14.70
N VAL A 382 15.90 -12.01 -15.69
CA VAL A 382 14.92 -12.59 -16.61
C VAL A 382 14.98 -14.10 -16.55
N PHE A 383 13.87 -14.76 -16.84
CA PHE A 383 13.82 -16.22 -16.77
C PHE A 383 13.06 -16.86 -17.92
N SER A 384 13.59 -18.00 -18.34
CA SER A 384 13.04 -18.96 -19.29
C SER A 384 13.99 -20.18 -19.33
N ASN A 385 13.61 -21.27 -19.98
CA ASN A 385 14.50 -22.42 -20.14
C ASN A 385 15.56 -22.21 -21.23
N GLY A 386 16.72 -22.82 -21.04
CA GLY A 386 17.74 -22.89 -22.09
C GLY A 386 18.41 -21.55 -22.41
N LEU A 387 18.59 -20.71 -21.39
CA LEU A 387 19.27 -19.43 -21.50
C LEU A 387 20.80 -19.56 -21.46
N GLY A 388 21.47 -18.49 -21.88
CA GLY A 388 22.93 -18.39 -21.92
C GLY A 388 23.57 -19.09 -23.13
N PRO A 389 24.90 -18.94 -23.33
CA PRO A 389 25.60 -19.49 -24.50
C PRO A 389 25.56 -21.02 -24.60
N ASP A 390 25.41 -21.69 -23.46
CA ASP A 390 25.35 -23.14 -23.31
C ASP A 390 23.91 -23.69 -23.25
N GLN A 391 22.90 -22.82 -23.24
CA GLN A 391 21.48 -23.18 -23.21
C GLN A 391 21.11 -24.11 -22.05
N THR A 392 21.70 -23.91 -20.87
CA THR A 392 21.43 -24.72 -19.67
C THR A 392 20.79 -23.92 -18.54
N ARG A 393 20.76 -22.59 -18.64
CA ARG A 393 20.31 -21.73 -17.54
C ARG A 393 18.80 -21.50 -17.59
N ASN A 394 18.22 -21.38 -16.41
CA ASN A 394 16.80 -21.08 -16.22
C ASN A 394 16.54 -19.58 -16.00
N TRP A 395 17.60 -18.81 -15.70
CA TRP A 395 17.55 -17.35 -15.56
C TRP A 395 18.87 -16.69 -15.94
N LEU A 396 18.83 -15.38 -16.18
CA LEU A 396 19.97 -14.51 -16.42
C LEU A 396 19.83 -13.20 -15.64
N ASP A 397 20.93 -12.75 -15.05
CA ASP A 397 21.04 -11.42 -14.47
C ASP A 397 21.45 -10.43 -15.56
N GLU A 398 20.48 -9.64 -16.02
CA GLU A 398 20.68 -8.63 -17.07
C GLU A 398 21.29 -7.35 -16.48
N VAL A 399 20.90 -7.00 -15.26
CA VAL A 399 21.42 -5.84 -14.53
C VAL A 399 21.59 -6.22 -13.04
N PRO A 400 22.78 -6.00 -12.45
CA PRO A 400 23.00 -6.26 -11.03
C PRO A 400 22.19 -5.30 -10.15
N ILE A 401 21.94 -5.71 -8.90
CA ILE A 401 21.25 -4.89 -7.91
C ILE A 401 22.18 -3.75 -7.45
N GLU A 402 21.91 -2.55 -7.92
CA GLU A 402 22.68 -1.33 -7.67
C GLU A 402 21.74 -0.11 -7.62
N PRO A 403 22.17 1.06 -7.09
CA PRO A 403 21.33 2.25 -7.03
C PRO A 403 20.73 2.62 -8.38
N ILE A 404 19.39 2.71 -8.45
CA ILE A 404 18.68 2.99 -9.71
C ILE A 404 19.04 4.37 -10.26
N GLY A 405 19.41 5.32 -9.40
CA GLY A 405 19.89 6.64 -9.79
C GLY A 405 21.05 6.60 -10.80
N THR A 406 21.94 5.60 -10.71
CA THR A 406 23.07 5.44 -11.63
C THR A 406 22.78 4.52 -12.80
N ASN A 407 21.90 3.52 -12.63
CA ASN A 407 21.70 2.45 -13.61
C ASN A 407 20.36 2.48 -14.35
N ARG A 408 19.53 3.52 -14.15
CA ARG A 408 18.20 3.64 -14.77
C ARG A 408 18.20 3.45 -16.29
N GLU A 409 19.11 4.10 -17.00
CA GLU A 409 19.20 3.96 -18.46
C GLU A 409 19.68 2.57 -18.89
N GLN A 410 20.56 1.93 -18.11
CA GLN A 410 20.96 0.54 -18.35
C GLN A 410 19.76 -0.40 -18.17
N MET A 411 18.96 -0.24 -17.11
CA MET A 411 17.72 -0.97 -16.87
C MET A 411 16.74 -0.79 -18.04
N ARG A 412 16.48 0.45 -18.46
CA ARG A 412 15.58 0.72 -19.60
C ARG A 412 16.05 0.01 -20.88
N ASN A 413 17.34 0.05 -21.17
CA ASN A 413 17.89 -0.58 -22.36
C ASN A 413 17.86 -2.11 -22.29
N ALA A 414 18.14 -2.69 -21.13
CA ALA A 414 18.02 -4.13 -20.89
C ALA A 414 16.58 -4.59 -21.08
N ILE A 415 15.61 -3.91 -20.46
CA ILE A 415 14.18 -4.24 -20.58
C ILE A 415 13.71 -4.13 -22.04
N ARG A 416 14.06 -3.06 -22.77
CA ARG A 416 13.71 -2.92 -24.21
C ARG A 416 14.31 -4.01 -25.09
N GLY A 417 15.42 -4.59 -24.68
CA GLY A 417 16.14 -5.63 -25.42
C GLY A 417 15.58 -7.04 -25.22
N LEU A 418 14.63 -7.24 -24.31
CA LEU A 418 14.07 -8.56 -24.03
C LEU A 418 13.24 -9.06 -25.22
N PHE A 419 13.29 -10.36 -25.44
CA PHE A 419 12.48 -11.05 -26.44
C PHE A 419 12.00 -12.39 -25.88
N PRO A 420 10.82 -12.89 -26.31
CA PRO A 420 10.28 -14.16 -25.85
C PRO A 420 11.17 -15.33 -26.27
N THR A 421 11.27 -16.34 -25.42
CA THR A 421 12.13 -17.52 -25.58
C THR A 421 11.36 -18.82 -25.32
N ASN A 422 11.83 -19.70 -24.42
CA ASN A 422 11.37 -21.09 -24.30
C ASN A 422 10.31 -21.25 -23.17
N GLY A 423 10.51 -22.21 -22.26
CA GLY A 423 9.57 -22.53 -21.17
C GLY A 423 9.68 -21.62 -19.95
N THR A 424 8.95 -21.97 -18.89
CA THR A 424 8.73 -21.14 -17.70
C THR A 424 9.18 -21.89 -16.44
N PRO A 425 10.49 -21.90 -16.10
CA PRO A 425 11.02 -22.54 -14.89
C PRO A 425 10.73 -21.70 -13.64
N LEU A 426 9.44 -21.55 -13.33
CA LEU A 426 8.92 -20.60 -12.35
C LEU A 426 9.45 -20.88 -10.94
N TYR A 427 9.30 -22.11 -10.43
CA TYR A 427 9.61 -22.42 -9.05
C TYR A 427 11.11 -22.35 -8.74
N ASP A 428 11.94 -22.85 -9.66
CA ASP A 428 13.40 -22.79 -9.57
C ASP A 428 13.90 -21.33 -9.58
N THR A 429 13.36 -20.50 -10.48
CA THR A 429 13.69 -19.08 -10.56
C THR A 429 13.30 -18.32 -9.28
N ILE A 430 12.11 -18.58 -8.73
CA ILE A 430 11.67 -17.94 -7.48
C ILE A 430 12.59 -18.37 -6.34
N SER A 431 12.91 -19.66 -6.22
CA SER A 431 13.81 -20.17 -5.19
C SER A 431 15.18 -19.49 -5.25
N ALA A 432 15.80 -19.42 -6.43
CA ALA A 432 17.10 -18.80 -6.62
C ALA A 432 17.09 -17.29 -6.35
N SER A 433 16.07 -16.58 -6.84
CA SER A 433 15.94 -15.13 -6.67
C SER A 433 15.68 -14.74 -5.22
N PHE A 434 14.85 -15.50 -4.53
CA PHE A 434 14.61 -15.29 -3.10
C PHE A 434 15.86 -15.60 -2.28
N GLN A 435 16.54 -16.71 -2.56
CA GLN A 435 17.75 -17.11 -1.83
C GLN A 435 18.88 -16.08 -1.99
N GLU A 436 19.05 -15.48 -3.17
CA GLU A 436 20.05 -14.42 -3.36
C GLU A 436 19.80 -13.20 -2.47
N LEU A 437 18.55 -12.76 -2.33
CA LEU A 437 18.21 -11.65 -1.43
C LEU A 437 18.31 -12.04 0.05
N VAL A 438 18.14 -13.32 0.39
CA VAL A 438 18.43 -13.83 1.74
C VAL A 438 19.93 -13.79 2.01
N ASP A 439 20.75 -14.27 1.07
CA ASP A 439 22.22 -14.34 1.20
C ASP A 439 22.86 -12.94 1.22
N THR A 440 22.25 -11.97 0.52
CA THR A 440 22.70 -10.59 0.43
C THR A 440 21.82 -9.61 1.21
N TYR A 441 21.12 -10.10 2.24
CA TYR A 441 20.16 -9.33 3.00
C TYR A 441 20.76 -8.06 3.64
N ASP A 442 20.09 -6.93 3.44
CA ASP A 442 20.44 -5.66 4.06
C ASP A 442 19.34 -5.22 5.06
N PRO A 443 19.58 -5.25 6.39
CA PRO A 443 18.58 -4.88 7.38
C PRO A 443 18.17 -3.40 7.33
N THR A 444 18.98 -2.55 6.71
CA THR A 444 18.70 -1.12 6.55
C THR A 444 17.75 -0.83 5.40
N ARG A 445 17.41 -1.84 4.58
CA ARG A 445 16.57 -1.70 3.38
C ARG A 445 15.33 -2.58 3.41
N ILE A 446 14.34 -2.22 2.60
CA ILE A 446 13.22 -3.11 2.27
C ILE A 446 13.70 -4.08 1.19
N ASN A 447 13.78 -5.37 1.50
CA ASN A 447 14.30 -6.38 0.57
C ASN A 447 13.13 -7.10 -0.13
N ALA A 448 13.07 -7.07 -1.46
CA ALA A 448 11.95 -7.64 -2.20
C ALA A 448 12.31 -8.23 -3.57
N VAL A 449 11.64 -9.33 -3.91
CA VAL A 449 11.55 -9.87 -5.26
C VAL A 449 10.21 -9.43 -5.85
N VAL A 450 10.23 -8.81 -7.03
CA VAL A 450 9.01 -8.50 -7.81
C VAL A 450 9.01 -9.39 -9.03
N LEU A 451 8.15 -10.40 -9.05
CA LEU A 451 8.04 -11.39 -10.11
C LEU A 451 6.85 -11.06 -11.00
N LEU A 452 7.06 -11.02 -12.33
CA LEU A 452 6.00 -11.00 -13.33
C LEU A 452 6.05 -12.28 -14.16
N THR A 453 4.90 -12.96 -14.29
CA THR A 453 4.76 -14.16 -15.14
C THR A 453 3.36 -14.25 -15.74
N ASP A 454 3.25 -14.79 -16.95
CA ASP A 454 1.97 -15.07 -17.61
C ASP A 454 1.56 -16.54 -17.57
N GLY A 455 2.35 -17.39 -16.93
CA GLY A 455 2.23 -18.84 -17.03
C GLY A 455 2.31 -19.59 -15.71
N ARG A 456 2.25 -20.93 -15.84
CA ARG A 456 2.48 -21.88 -14.75
C ARG A 456 3.94 -22.33 -14.75
N ASN A 457 4.34 -23.10 -13.74
CA ASN A 457 5.61 -23.81 -13.80
C ASN A 457 5.58 -24.79 -14.99
N GLU A 458 6.46 -24.58 -15.95
CA GLU A 458 6.66 -25.41 -17.14
C GLU A 458 8.17 -25.57 -17.39
N ASP A 459 8.85 -26.23 -16.45
CA ASP A 459 10.29 -26.51 -16.49
C ASP A 459 10.66 -27.77 -17.32
N GLY A 460 9.67 -28.57 -17.70
CA GLY A 460 9.81 -29.77 -18.52
C GLY A 460 9.41 -31.08 -17.84
N ASP A 461 9.14 -31.09 -16.53
CA ASP A 461 8.67 -32.28 -15.80
C ASP A 461 7.44 -32.00 -14.92
N LYS A 462 6.24 -32.21 -15.47
CA LYS A 462 5.00 -31.99 -14.70
C LYS A 462 4.79 -32.97 -13.54
N SER A 463 5.60 -34.03 -13.43
CA SER A 463 5.41 -35.07 -12.43
C SER A 463 5.92 -34.69 -11.03
N ASP A 464 6.82 -33.71 -10.93
CA ASP A 464 7.41 -33.24 -9.68
C ASP A 464 6.95 -31.84 -9.25
N ASP A 465 6.23 -31.09 -10.09
CA ASP A 465 5.66 -29.74 -9.83
C ASP A 465 5.10 -29.58 -8.40
N ARG A 466 4.28 -30.54 -7.94
CA ARG A 466 3.67 -30.47 -6.61
C ARG A 466 4.71 -30.59 -5.49
N ALA A 467 5.72 -31.43 -5.68
CA ALA A 467 6.80 -31.58 -4.71
C ALA A 467 7.69 -30.32 -4.70
N GLN A 468 7.99 -29.76 -5.87
CA GLN A 468 8.73 -28.51 -6.02
C GLN A 468 8.00 -27.34 -5.33
N LEU A 469 6.70 -27.15 -5.60
CA LEU A 469 5.90 -26.10 -4.97
C LEU A 469 5.88 -26.22 -3.44
N ASN A 470 5.68 -27.43 -2.90
CA ASN A 470 5.69 -27.64 -1.45
C ASN A 470 7.06 -27.36 -0.83
N ALA A 471 8.14 -27.74 -1.51
CA ALA A 471 9.50 -27.45 -1.07
C ALA A 471 9.78 -25.95 -1.07
N LEU A 472 9.37 -25.24 -2.13
CA LEU A 472 9.48 -23.79 -2.25
C LEU A 472 8.68 -23.07 -1.17
N LEU A 473 7.41 -23.42 -0.97
CA LEU A 473 6.58 -22.85 0.11
C LEU A 473 7.25 -23.05 1.48
N THR A 474 7.77 -24.25 1.75
CA THR A 474 8.49 -24.53 3.00
C THR A 474 9.74 -23.65 3.14
N GLN A 475 10.51 -23.47 2.07
CA GLN A 475 11.69 -22.61 2.06
C GLN A 475 11.31 -21.15 2.36
N LEU A 476 10.32 -20.61 1.65
CA LEU A 476 9.83 -19.24 1.82
C LEU A 476 9.33 -19.00 3.25
N GLU A 477 8.48 -19.90 3.76
CA GLU A 477 7.92 -19.77 5.11
C GLU A 477 9.00 -19.85 6.20
N THR A 478 9.98 -20.74 6.05
CA THR A 478 11.06 -20.91 7.04
C THR A 478 11.96 -19.68 7.11
N GLN A 479 12.24 -19.04 5.99
CA GLN A 479 13.09 -17.84 5.93
C GLN A 479 12.35 -16.58 6.40
N SER A 480 11.04 -16.50 6.19
CA SER A 480 10.24 -15.31 6.51
C SER A 480 9.60 -15.32 7.90
N GLN A 481 9.81 -16.36 8.73
CA GLN A 481 9.15 -16.51 10.03
C GLN A 481 10.12 -16.82 11.18
N GLY A 482 9.73 -16.42 12.40
CA GLY A 482 10.47 -16.69 13.63
C GLY A 482 11.54 -15.66 14.00
N GLU A 483 12.27 -15.93 15.08
CA GLU A 483 13.25 -15.00 15.68
C GLU A 483 14.48 -14.73 14.78
N SER A 484 14.78 -15.65 13.85
CA SER A 484 15.88 -15.53 12.88
C SER A 484 15.37 -15.22 11.45
N ALA A 485 14.13 -14.74 11.32
CA ALA A 485 13.55 -14.42 10.02
C ALA A 485 14.37 -13.38 9.27
N THR A 486 14.61 -13.64 7.99
CA THR A 486 15.17 -12.69 7.03
C THR A 486 14.00 -12.13 6.23
N PRO A 487 13.54 -10.89 6.48
CA PRO A 487 12.29 -10.35 5.93
C PRO A 487 12.45 -9.92 4.46
N VAL A 488 12.75 -10.87 3.58
CA VAL A 488 12.63 -10.75 2.13
C VAL A 488 11.18 -11.02 1.74
N ARG A 489 10.61 -10.16 0.89
CA ARG A 489 9.23 -10.27 0.39
C ARG A 489 9.19 -10.70 -1.05
N LEU A 490 8.23 -11.54 -1.39
CA LEU A 490 7.89 -11.89 -2.76
C LEU A 490 6.57 -11.22 -3.15
N PHE A 491 6.64 -10.31 -4.12
CA PHE A 491 5.48 -9.75 -4.77
C PHE A 491 5.33 -10.40 -6.14
N THR A 492 4.15 -10.95 -6.42
CA THR A 492 3.89 -11.65 -7.69
C THR A 492 2.85 -10.93 -8.52
N ILE A 493 3.10 -10.75 -9.80
CA ILE A 493 2.18 -10.17 -10.78
C ILE A 493 1.75 -11.28 -11.73
N ALA A 494 0.50 -11.72 -11.61
CA ALA A 494 -0.12 -12.67 -12.53
C ALA A 494 -0.58 -11.93 -13.78
N TYR A 495 0.04 -12.21 -14.93
CA TYR A 495 -0.23 -11.50 -16.17
C TYR A 495 -1.11 -12.32 -17.13
N GLY A 496 -2.23 -11.77 -17.58
CA GLY A 496 -3.19 -12.50 -18.43
C GLY A 496 -3.99 -13.57 -17.67
N GLU A 497 -4.81 -14.32 -18.41
CA GLU A 497 -5.74 -15.32 -17.85
C GLU A 497 -5.08 -16.69 -17.57
N ASP A 498 -3.93 -16.96 -18.18
CA ASP A 498 -3.23 -18.26 -18.10
C ASP A 498 -2.37 -18.41 -16.83
N ALA A 499 -2.05 -17.28 -16.17
CA ALA A 499 -1.28 -17.25 -14.94
C ALA A 499 -2.06 -17.91 -13.78
N ASP A 500 -1.36 -18.73 -12.99
CA ASP A 500 -1.96 -19.36 -11.80
C ASP A 500 -1.91 -18.42 -10.59
N LEU A 501 -2.87 -17.48 -10.56
CA LEU A 501 -3.00 -16.52 -9.46
C LEU A 501 -3.15 -17.20 -8.10
N THR A 502 -3.71 -18.41 -8.04
CA THR A 502 -3.88 -19.13 -6.77
C THR A 502 -2.51 -19.55 -6.22
N VAL A 503 -1.66 -20.13 -7.08
CA VAL A 503 -0.29 -20.50 -6.71
C VAL A 503 0.56 -19.28 -6.41
N LEU A 504 0.49 -18.23 -7.24
CA LEU A 504 1.24 -16.99 -7.03
C LEU A 504 0.85 -16.31 -5.70
N LYS A 505 -0.44 -16.30 -5.35
CA LYS A 505 -0.91 -15.84 -4.04
C LYS A 505 -0.36 -16.66 -2.90
N GLN A 506 -0.34 -17.99 -2.99
CA GLN A 506 0.27 -18.84 -1.96
C GLN A 506 1.76 -18.53 -1.75
N LEU A 507 2.51 -18.32 -2.84
CA LEU A 507 3.94 -18.00 -2.80
C LEU A 507 4.19 -16.61 -2.19
N ALA A 508 3.42 -15.59 -2.58
CA ALA A 508 3.52 -14.26 -2.01
C ALA A 508 3.17 -14.26 -0.51
N ASP A 509 2.07 -14.92 -0.13
CA ASP A 509 1.58 -15.02 1.24
C ASP A 509 2.61 -15.73 2.16
N ALA A 510 3.36 -16.71 1.64
CA ALA A 510 4.42 -17.40 2.38
C ALA A 510 5.53 -16.47 2.89
N THR A 511 5.72 -15.32 2.23
CA THR A 511 6.75 -14.32 2.56
C THR A 511 6.20 -13.04 3.19
N ASN A 512 4.89 -13.00 3.50
CA ASN A 512 4.14 -11.79 3.84
C ASN A 512 4.23 -10.68 2.76
N GLY A 513 4.36 -11.09 1.49
CA GLY A 513 4.24 -10.20 0.34
C GLY A 513 2.78 -10.08 -0.12
N ALA A 514 2.58 -9.70 -1.39
CA ALA A 514 1.24 -9.59 -1.99
C ALA A 514 1.25 -10.08 -3.45
N ALA A 515 0.14 -10.69 -3.85
CA ALA A 515 -0.10 -11.06 -5.24
C ALA A 515 -1.05 -10.08 -5.91
N TYR A 516 -0.69 -9.69 -7.13
CA TYR A 516 -1.43 -8.74 -7.95
C TYR A 516 -1.95 -9.42 -9.19
N ASN A 517 -3.21 -9.11 -9.52
CA ASN A 517 -3.85 -9.64 -10.70
C ASN A 517 -3.84 -8.61 -11.83
N ALA A 518 -3.16 -8.94 -12.93
CA ALA A 518 -3.17 -8.20 -14.19
C ALA A 518 -3.83 -9.05 -15.31
N SER A 519 -4.97 -9.70 -15.01
CA SER A 519 -5.77 -10.44 -16.00
C SER A 519 -6.21 -9.57 -17.17
N ASP A 520 -6.44 -8.27 -16.96
CA ASP A 520 -6.53 -7.30 -18.06
C ASP A 520 -5.11 -6.81 -18.40
N PRO A 521 -4.56 -7.17 -19.58
CA PRO A 521 -3.19 -6.83 -19.94
C PRO A 521 -2.94 -5.33 -20.04
N LYS A 522 -4.00 -4.51 -20.16
CA LYS A 522 -3.92 -3.04 -20.14
C LYS A 522 -3.77 -2.46 -18.73
N SER A 523 -4.07 -3.24 -17.70
CA SER A 523 -3.96 -2.81 -16.29
C SER A 523 -2.53 -2.94 -15.73
N ILE A 524 -1.60 -3.49 -16.50
CA ILE A 524 -0.25 -3.84 -16.02
C ILE A 524 0.56 -2.64 -15.50
N ALA A 525 0.45 -1.48 -16.14
CA ALA A 525 1.09 -0.25 -15.64
C ALA A 525 0.56 0.18 -14.27
N LYS A 526 -0.75 0.03 -14.04
CA LYS A 526 -1.38 0.30 -12.75
C LYS A 526 -0.93 -0.72 -11.70
N VAL A 527 -0.79 -1.99 -12.08
CA VAL A 527 -0.33 -3.06 -11.19
C VAL A 527 1.13 -2.87 -10.81
N PHE A 528 2.02 -2.54 -11.75
CA PHE A 528 3.41 -2.18 -11.43
C PHE A 528 3.47 -1.00 -10.47
N THR A 529 2.71 0.07 -10.73
CA THR A 529 2.62 1.21 -9.81
C THR A 529 2.20 0.78 -8.40
N ALA A 530 1.19 -0.09 -8.28
CA ALA A 530 0.75 -0.60 -7.00
C ALA A 530 1.85 -1.42 -6.29
N VAL A 531 2.55 -2.29 -7.03
CA VAL A 531 3.66 -3.09 -6.48
C VAL A 531 4.80 -2.19 -6.02
N ILE A 532 5.26 -1.25 -6.86
CA ILE A 532 6.37 -0.36 -6.54
C ILE A 532 6.01 0.59 -5.40
N SER A 533 4.73 0.95 -5.22
CA SER A 533 4.30 1.73 -4.07
C SER A 533 4.58 1.06 -2.72
N ASN A 534 4.96 -0.22 -2.70
CA ASN A 534 5.38 -0.90 -1.48
C ASN A 534 6.80 -0.53 -1.00
N PHE A 535 7.52 0.30 -1.75
CA PHE A 535 8.93 0.60 -1.57
C PHE A 535 9.22 2.07 -1.29
#